data_AF-T1AGX2-F1
#
_entry.id   AF-T1AGX2-F1
#
_cell.length_a   1.000
_cell.length_b   1.000
_cell.length_c   1.000
_cell.angle_alpha   90.00
_cell.angle_beta   90.00
_cell.angle_gamma   90.00
#
_symmetry.space_group_name_H-M   'P 1'
#
loop_
_entity.id
_entity.type
_entity.pdbx_description
1 polymer ?
#
loop_
_entity_poly.entity_id
_entity_poly.type
_entity_poly.pdbx_seq_one_letter_code
_entity_poly.pdbx_strand_id
1 'polypeptide(L)'
;HYFADYGHLPTLPGELCYLAVDANEPPGKPIEKCRKILIRLDLTSREDQELLRAKGLAAMRQGRLARLARQAHVQGGLVTVEDLAYLTCSSTATVKRDLATLRVENVAVPTRGQIKDISPGLSHKAKVIQLYLFGLQFTDIEIRTRHSEGSIRRYLADFRQIA
;
A
#
# COMPACT_ATOMS: atom_id res chain seq x y z
N HIS A 1 1.54 15.28 -30.25
CA HIS A 1 2.76 15.76 -29.59
C HIS A 1 3.37 14.59 -28.82
N TYR A 2 4.40 13.89 -29.34
CA TYR A 2 4.90 12.64 -28.73
C TYR A 2 5.14 12.73 -27.22
N PHE A 3 5.74 13.82 -26.74
CA PHE A 3 5.96 14.03 -25.30
C PHE A 3 4.73 14.45 -24.50
N ALA A 4 3.67 14.98 -25.13
CA ALA A 4 2.40 15.26 -24.45
C ALA A 4 1.48 14.02 -24.43
N ASP A 5 1.62 13.14 -25.43
CA ASP A 5 0.80 11.94 -25.60
C ASP A 5 1.43 10.70 -24.92
N TYR A 6 2.77 10.67 -24.78
CA TYR A 6 3.53 9.53 -24.22
C TYR A 6 4.52 9.92 -23.11
N GLY A 7 4.76 11.21 -22.87
CA GLY A 7 5.57 11.68 -21.77
C GLY A 7 4.69 12.02 -20.57
N HIS A 8 4.98 11.42 -19.41
CA HIS A 8 4.44 11.95 -18.15
C HIS A 8 5.23 13.21 -17.82
N LEU A 9 4.72 14.35 -18.25
CA LEU A 9 5.18 15.67 -17.85
C LEU A 9 4.11 16.31 -16.95
N PRO A 10 4.50 17.08 -15.92
CA PRO A 10 3.55 17.89 -15.17
C PRO A 10 2.91 18.90 -16.13
N THR A 11 1.58 18.90 -16.19
CA THR A 11 0.80 19.80 -17.04
C THR A 11 0.14 20.91 -16.25
N LEU A 12 -0.05 20.70 -14.94
CA LEU A 12 -0.67 21.66 -14.03
C LEU A 12 0.27 22.03 -12.87
N PRO A 13 0.18 23.26 -12.32
CA PRO A 13 0.90 23.62 -11.11
C PRO A 13 0.53 22.70 -9.94
N GLY A 14 1.54 22.22 -9.23
CA GLY A 14 1.36 21.29 -8.12
C GLY A 14 1.39 19.82 -8.53
N GLU A 15 1.52 19.49 -9.81
CA GLU A 15 1.78 18.12 -10.27
C GLU A 15 3.26 17.77 -10.22
N LEU A 16 3.55 16.47 -10.06
CA LEU A 16 4.88 15.90 -10.08
C LEU A 16 4.89 14.58 -10.85
N CYS A 17 5.99 14.27 -11.53
CA CYS A 17 6.20 12.96 -12.12
C CYS A 17 7.16 12.16 -11.24
N TYR A 18 6.73 10.96 -10.84
CA TYR A 18 7.42 10.14 -9.85
C TYR A 18 7.66 8.73 -10.37
N LEU A 19 8.82 8.15 -10.06
CA LEU A 19 9.14 6.76 -10.39
C LEU A 19 8.71 5.84 -9.25
N ALA A 20 7.48 5.32 -9.35
CA ALA A 20 6.93 4.38 -8.38
C ALA A 20 7.25 2.93 -8.77
N VAL A 21 7.18 2.01 -7.81
CA VAL A 21 7.36 0.57 -8.07
C VAL A 21 6.17 0.04 -8.87
N ASP A 22 6.42 -0.77 -9.90
CA ASP A 22 5.37 -1.42 -10.67
C ASP A 22 4.48 -2.31 -9.77
N ALA A 23 3.16 -2.17 -9.90
CA ALA A 23 2.20 -2.95 -9.12
C ALA A 23 2.24 -4.45 -9.42
N ASN A 24 2.89 -4.90 -10.48
CA ASN A 24 3.11 -6.31 -10.80
C ASN A 24 4.47 -6.82 -10.30
N GLU A 25 5.35 -5.95 -9.80
CA GLU A 25 6.65 -6.38 -9.28
C GLU A 25 6.47 -7.31 -8.07
N PRO A 26 7.10 -8.49 -8.02
CA PRO A 26 6.98 -9.41 -6.88
C PRO A 26 7.65 -8.86 -5.61
N PRO A 27 7.25 -9.32 -4.42
CA PRO A 27 7.95 -8.97 -3.17
C PRO A 27 9.34 -9.64 -3.08
N GLY A 28 10.18 -9.16 -2.17
CA GLY A 28 11.47 -9.79 -1.83
C GLY A 28 12.70 -9.28 -2.58
N LYS A 29 12.54 -8.40 -3.58
CA LYS A 29 13.67 -7.67 -4.17
C LYS A 29 13.91 -6.34 -3.44
N PRO A 30 15.17 -5.88 -3.31
CA PRO A 30 15.44 -4.51 -2.89
C PRO A 30 14.72 -3.51 -3.81
N ILE A 31 14.13 -2.45 -3.23
CA ILE A 31 13.35 -1.43 -3.98
C ILE A 31 14.14 -0.83 -5.14
N GLU A 32 15.46 -0.67 -4.98
CA GLU A 32 16.36 -0.17 -6.01
C GLU A 32 16.38 -1.02 -7.28
N LYS A 33 16.14 -2.34 -7.14
CA LYS A 33 16.14 -3.34 -8.23
C LYS A 33 14.74 -3.67 -8.74
N CYS A 34 13.70 -3.14 -8.11
CA CYS A 34 12.33 -3.32 -8.56
C CYS A 34 12.11 -2.58 -9.89
N ARG A 35 11.30 -3.16 -10.78
CA ARG A 35 10.79 -2.42 -11.94
C ARG A 35 10.03 -1.19 -11.43
N LYS A 36 10.32 -0.04 -12.04
CA LYS A 36 9.65 1.22 -11.77
C LYS A 36 8.87 1.66 -12.99
N ILE A 37 7.76 2.35 -12.75
CA ILE A 37 6.98 3.02 -13.77
C ILE A 37 6.86 4.49 -13.41
N LEU A 38 6.82 5.33 -14.45
CA LEU A 38 6.61 6.76 -14.27
C LEU A 38 5.11 7.02 -14.07
N ILE A 39 4.77 7.74 -13.01
CA ILE A 39 3.40 8.09 -12.66
C ILE A 39 3.29 9.61 -12.45
N ARG A 40 2.08 10.15 -12.60
CA ARG A 40 1.78 11.55 -12.27
C ARG A 40 1.05 11.63 -10.94
N LEU A 41 1.50 12.52 -10.06
CA LEU A 41 0.94 12.74 -8.74
C LEU A 41 0.63 14.21 -8.57
N ASP A 42 -0.50 14.53 -7.95
CA ASP A 42 -0.76 15.92 -7.57
C ASP A 42 -0.09 16.13 -6.21
N LEU A 43 1.03 16.82 -6.10
CA LEU A 43 1.67 17.04 -4.81
C LEU A 43 0.83 17.95 -3.91
N THR A 44 0.12 18.91 -4.50
CA THR A 44 -0.77 19.83 -3.82
C THR A 44 -2.16 19.79 -4.44
N SER A 45 -3.19 20.02 -3.64
CA SER A 45 -4.58 20.13 -4.11
C SER A 45 -5.30 21.27 -3.40
N ARG A 46 -6.44 21.70 -3.94
CA ARG A 46 -7.29 22.69 -3.27
C ARG A 46 -7.83 22.17 -1.93
N GLU A 47 -8.19 20.89 -1.88
CA GLU A 47 -8.68 20.20 -0.67
C GLU A 47 -7.65 20.23 0.46
N ASP A 48 -6.34 20.23 0.13
CA ASP A 48 -5.27 20.33 1.13
C ASP A 48 -5.39 21.64 1.92
N GLN A 49 -5.68 22.77 1.26
CA GLN A 49 -5.83 24.06 1.93
C GLN A 49 -7.08 24.11 2.80
N GLU A 50 -8.17 23.52 2.34
CA GLU A 50 -9.44 23.45 3.07
C GLU A 50 -9.27 22.60 4.34
N LEU A 51 -8.66 21.43 4.22
CA LEU A 51 -8.33 20.56 5.35
C LEU A 51 -7.36 21.21 6.34
N LEU A 52 -6.33 21.91 5.83
CA LEU A 52 -5.37 22.60 6.69
C LEU A 52 -6.06 23.67 7.55
N ARG A 53 -6.96 24.46 6.95
CA ARG A 53 -7.71 25.50 7.67
C ARG A 53 -8.71 24.92 8.66
N ALA A 54 -9.43 23.86 8.26
CA ALA A 54 -10.53 23.32 9.07
C ALA A 54 -10.04 22.39 10.20
N LYS A 55 -8.99 21.61 9.95
CA LYS A 55 -8.58 20.47 10.82
C LYS A 55 -7.07 20.41 11.10
N GLY A 56 -6.29 21.34 10.54
CA GLY A 56 -4.86 21.44 10.79
C GLY A 56 -3.97 20.53 9.92
N LEU A 57 -2.67 20.58 10.20
CA LEU A 57 -1.63 19.98 9.37
C LEU A 57 -1.75 18.45 9.24
N ALA A 58 -2.14 17.76 10.32
CA ALA A 58 -2.27 16.30 10.32
C ALA A 58 -3.37 15.84 9.35
N ALA A 59 -4.56 16.44 9.41
CA ALA A 59 -5.67 16.12 8.53
C ALA A 59 -5.36 16.40 7.06
N MET A 60 -4.70 17.54 6.77
CA MET A 60 -4.24 17.85 5.42
C MET A 60 -3.25 16.79 4.90
N ARG A 61 -2.26 16.41 5.72
CA ARG A 61 -1.27 15.39 5.33
C ARG A 61 -1.93 14.04 5.11
N GLN A 62 -2.85 13.63 5.97
CA GLN A 62 -3.62 12.38 5.83
C GLN A 62 -4.40 12.34 4.51
N GLY A 63 -5.12 13.42 4.18
CA GLY A 63 -5.81 13.55 2.88
C GLY A 63 -4.84 13.43 1.70
N ARG A 64 -3.70 14.12 1.77
CA ARG A 64 -2.65 14.04 0.76
C ARG A 64 -2.08 12.62 0.61
N LEU A 65 -1.77 11.93 1.70
CA LEU A 65 -1.26 10.54 1.68
C LEU A 65 -2.23 9.60 0.97
N ALA A 66 -3.52 9.68 1.31
CA ALA A 66 -4.56 8.86 0.69
C ALA A 66 -4.68 9.14 -0.82
N ARG A 67 -4.64 10.42 -1.21
CA ARG A 67 -4.73 10.85 -2.60
C ARG A 67 -3.53 10.38 -3.42
N LEU A 68 -2.30 10.60 -2.93
CA LEU A 68 -1.06 10.20 -3.62
C LEU A 68 -0.99 8.68 -3.83
N ALA A 69 -1.29 7.89 -2.79
CA ALA A 69 -1.26 6.44 -2.90
C ALA A 69 -2.30 5.91 -3.91
N ARG A 70 -3.52 6.49 -3.91
CA ARG A 70 -4.56 6.12 -4.85
C ARG A 70 -4.18 6.46 -6.30
N GLN A 71 -3.63 7.66 -6.52
CA GLN A 71 -3.17 8.08 -7.85
C GLN A 71 -2.08 7.16 -8.38
N ALA A 72 -1.11 6.78 -7.55
CA ALA A 72 -0.11 5.79 -7.91
C ALA A 72 -0.76 4.46 -8.30
N HIS A 73 -1.65 3.95 -7.45
CA HIS A 73 -2.29 2.64 -7.66
C HIS A 73 -3.10 2.56 -8.96
N VAL A 74 -3.91 3.58 -9.25
CA VAL A 74 -4.72 3.65 -10.49
C VAL A 74 -3.85 3.66 -11.75
N GLN A 75 -2.62 4.19 -11.66
CA GLN A 75 -1.65 4.19 -12.76
C GLN A 75 -0.80 2.92 -12.81
N GLY A 76 -1.11 1.90 -12.00
CA GLY A 76 -0.36 0.65 -11.94
C GLY A 76 0.95 0.76 -11.14
N GLY A 77 1.14 1.82 -10.37
CA GLY A 77 2.31 2.05 -9.52
C GLY A 77 1.97 1.88 -8.04
N LEU A 78 2.96 1.58 -7.22
CA LEU A 78 2.83 1.49 -5.78
C LEU A 78 3.90 2.35 -5.11
N VAL A 79 3.46 3.17 -4.16
CA VAL A 79 4.33 4.00 -3.32
C VAL A 79 4.56 3.33 -1.97
N THR A 80 5.78 3.43 -1.47
CA THR A 80 6.19 2.95 -0.15
C THR A 80 5.89 3.99 0.94
N VAL A 81 6.10 3.61 2.21
CA VAL A 81 5.98 4.56 3.32
C VAL A 81 7.09 5.62 3.25
N GLU A 82 8.27 5.21 2.79
CA GLU A 82 9.46 6.03 2.57
C GLU A 82 9.19 7.06 1.47
N ASP A 83 8.58 6.64 0.35
CA ASP A 83 8.19 7.55 -0.74
C ASP A 83 7.20 8.60 -0.22
N LEU A 84 6.17 8.17 0.49
CA LEU A 84 5.16 9.06 1.07
C LEU A 84 5.76 10.02 2.10
N ALA A 85 6.71 9.56 2.91
CA ALA A 85 7.43 10.39 3.87
C ALA A 85 8.23 11.47 3.16
N TYR A 86 8.98 11.11 2.12
CA TYR A 86 9.72 12.03 1.29
C TYR A 86 8.81 13.07 0.61
N LEU A 87 7.74 12.61 -0.06
CA LEU A 87 6.79 13.47 -0.78
C LEU A 87 6.04 14.43 0.15
N THR A 88 5.84 14.07 1.41
CA THR A 88 5.12 14.90 2.39
C THR A 88 6.04 15.63 3.36
N CYS A 89 7.37 15.64 3.10
CA CYS A 89 8.38 16.23 3.96
C CYS A 89 8.21 15.84 5.44
N SER A 90 7.89 14.56 5.69
CA SER A 90 7.53 14.02 6.99
C SER A 90 8.41 12.82 7.33
N SER A 91 8.47 12.44 8.62
CA SER A 91 9.14 11.21 9.02
C SER A 91 8.29 9.98 8.65
N THR A 92 8.93 8.83 8.41
CA THR A 92 8.24 7.55 8.21
C THR A 92 7.40 7.16 9.44
N ALA A 93 7.83 7.54 10.65
CA ALA A 93 7.06 7.33 11.87
C ALA A 93 5.77 8.16 11.88
N THR A 94 5.81 9.40 11.39
CA THR A 94 4.62 10.24 11.22
C THR A 94 3.67 9.66 10.18
N VAL A 95 4.19 9.25 9.02
CA VAL A 95 3.36 8.62 7.99
C VAL A 95 2.71 7.34 8.50
N LYS A 96 3.43 6.48 9.22
CA LYS A 96 2.85 5.25 9.81
C LYS A 96 1.71 5.56 10.78
N ARG A 97 1.85 6.60 11.61
CA ARG A 97 0.79 7.06 12.52
C ARG A 97 -0.44 7.55 11.74
N ASP A 98 -0.23 8.36 10.71
CA ASP A 98 -1.33 8.84 9.86
C ASP A 98 -2.04 7.71 9.11
N LEU A 99 -1.29 6.73 8.59
CA LEU A 99 -1.86 5.55 7.94
C LEU A 99 -2.67 4.71 8.93
N ALA A 100 -2.25 4.62 10.19
CA ALA A 100 -3.02 3.95 11.23
C ALA A 100 -4.33 4.68 11.54
N THR A 101 -4.30 6.02 11.65
CA THR A 101 -5.51 6.84 11.79
C THR A 101 -6.47 6.65 10.63
N LEU A 102 -5.99 6.78 9.39
CA LEU A 102 -6.78 6.56 8.18
C LEU A 102 -7.39 5.16 8.11
N ARG A 103 -6.66 4.13 8.59
CA ARG A 103 -7.17 2.76 8.68
C ARG A 103 -8.34 2.64 9.66
N VAL A 104 -8.26 3.29 10.83
CA VAL A 104 -9.37 3.32 11.81
C VAL A 104 -10.59 4.03 11.21
N GLU A 105 -10.37 5.05 10.39
CA GLU A 105 -11.41 5.79 9.67
C GLU A 105 -11.92 5.07 8.40
N ASN A 106 -11.47 3.84 8.13
CA ASN A 106 -11.79 3.06 6.93
C ASN A 106 -11.42 3.74 5.59
N VAL A 107 -10.44 4.64 5.61
CA VAL A 107 -9.88 5.25 4.40
C VAL A 107 -8.79 4.36 3.82
N ALA A 108 -9.04 3.81 2.63
CA ALA A 108 -8.06 2.98 1.94
C ALA A 108 -6.88 3.81 1.42
N VAL A 109 -5.66 3.41 1.82
CA VAL A 109 -4.40 3.95 1.30
C VAL A 109 -3.60 2.81 0.70
N PRO A 110 -3.60 2.61 -0.62
CA PRO A 110 -2.98 1.45 -1.27
C PRO A 110 -1.45 1.61 -1.39
N THR A 111 -0.71 1.47 -0.29
CA THR A 111 0.76 1.46 -0.33
C THR A 111 1.31 0.13 -0.85
N ARG A 112 2.56 0.13 -1.32
CA ARG A 112 3.31 -1.09 -1.69
C ARG A 112 3.27 -2.11 -0.55
N GLY A 113 3.52 -1.66 0.68
CA GLY A 113 3.51 -2.52 1.85
C GLY A 113 2.14 -3.15 2.13
N GLN A 114 1.05 -2.42 1.87
CA GLN A 114 -0.31 -2.93 2.05
C GLN A 114 -0.79 -3.82 0.91
N ILE A 115 -0.27 -3.68 -0.32
CA ILE A 115 -0.72 -4.48 -1.46
C ILE A 115 0.17 -5.72 -1.67
N LYS A 116 1.48 -5.60 -1.40
CA LYS A 116 2.49 -6.59 -1.79
C LYS A 116 3.33 -7.09 -0.65
N ASP A 117 3.53 -6.28 0.40
CA ASP A 117 4.18 -6.71 1.64
C ASP A 117 3.17 -7.03 2.75
N ILE A 118 1.99 -7.51 2.35
CA ILE A 118 1.20 -8.43 3.19
C ILE A 118 2.05 -9.72 3.36
N SER A 119 3.02 -9.60 4.27
CA SER A 119 3.75 -10.60 5.07
C SER A 119 5.09 -9.96 5.48
N PRO A 120 5.13 -9.30 6.67
CA PRO A 120 5.30 -10.02 7.94
C PRO A 120 4.24 -9.63 9.00
N GLY A 121 3.05 -9.22 8.58
CA GLY A 121 1.96 -8.76 9.47
C GLY A 121 0.64 -9.53 9.40
N LEU A 122 0.43 -10.42 8.42
CA LEU A 122 -0.52 -11.51 8.62
C LEU A 122 0.18 -12.51 9.53
N SER A 123 -0.43 -12.88 10.65
CA SER A 123 0.07 -14.05 11.38
C SER A 123 0.18 -15.20 10.38
N HIS A 124 1.24 -15.99 10.50
CA HIS A 124 1.42 -17.21 9.70
C HIS A 124 0.10 -18.03 9.63
N LYS A 125 -0.70 -17.98 10.71
CA LYS A 125 -2.09 -18.45 10.83
C LYS A 125 -3.10 -17.84 9.84
N ALA A 126 -3.16 -16.52 9.68
CA ALA A 126 -4.13 -15.88 8.78
C ALA A 126 -3.83 -16.19 7.29
N LYS A 127 -2.55 -16.36 6.94
CA LYS A 127 -2.15 -16.83 5.61
C LYS A 127 -2.59 -18.26 5.36
N VAL A 128 -2.44 -19.14 6.35
CA VAL A 128 -2.91 -20.53 6.31
C VAL A 128 -4.43 -20.61 6.12
N ILE A 129 -5.20 -19.83 6.90
CA ILE A 129 -6.67 -19.82 6.81
C ILE A 129 -7.11 -19.35 5.42
N GLN A 130 -6.50 -18.30 4.88
CA GLN A 130 -6.81 -17.80 3.54
C GLN A 130 -6.56 -18.85 2.45
N LEU A 131 -5.42 -19.54 2.50
CA LEU A 131 -5.10 -20.60 1.52
C LEU A 131 -6.08 -21.77 1.60
N TYR A 132 -6.53 -22.13 2.81
CA TYR A 132 -7.57 -23.13 3.00
C TYR A 132 -8.94 -22.69 2.44
N LEU A 133 -9.36 -21.44 2.71
CA LEU A 133 -10.62 -20.89 2.18
C LEU A 133 -10.61 -20.78 0.64
N PHE A 134 -9.43 -20.69 0.02
CA PHE A 134 -9.26 -20.81 -1.44
C PHE A 134 -9.25 -22.25 -1.96
N GLY A 135 -9.54 -23.24 -1.11
CA GLY A 135 -9.75 -24.63 -1.50
C GLY A 135 -8.47 -25.45 -1.70
N LEU A 136 -7.31 -24.96 -1.27
CA LEU A 136 -6.07 -25.72 -1.37
C LEU A 136 -6.06 -26.91 -0.40
N GLN A 137 -5.43 -27.99 -0.82
CA GLN A 137 -5.25 -29.17 0.01
C GLN A 137 -4.19 -28.91 1.09
N PHE A 138 -4.29 -29.64 2.21
CA PHE A 138 -3.40 -29.45 3.35
C PHE A 138 -1.92 -29.56 2.96
N THR A 139 -1.58 -30.58 2.16
CA THR A 139 -0.21 -30.80 1.65
C THR A 139 0.35 -29.59 0.90
N ASP A 140 -0.46 -28.94 0.06
CA ASP A 140 -0.06 -27.73 -0.67
C ASP A 140 0.17 -26.54 0.27
N ILE A 141 -0.66 -26.43 1.32
CA ILE A 141 -0.54 -25.38 2.34
C ILE A 141 0.71 -25.62 3.18
N GLU A 142 1.02 -26.86 3.56
CA GLU A 142 2.23 -27.23 4.29
C GLU A 142 3.49 -26.84 3.53
N ILE A 143 3.58 -27.21 2.24
CA ILE A 143 4.74 -26.88 1.38
C ILE A 143 4.91 -25.35 1.27
N ARG A 144 3.80 -24.63 1.09
CA ARG A 144 3.81 -23.17 0.86
C ARG A 144 4.04 -22.35 2.12
N THR A 145 3.69 -22.87 3.29
CA THR A 145 3.75 -22.11 4.55
C THR A 145 4.73 -22.68 5.57
N ARG A 146 5.31 -23.84 5.30
CA ARG A 146 6.20 -24.62 6.20
C ARG A 146 5.56 -24.94 7.55
N HIS A 147 4.24 -25.04 7.58
CA HIS A 147 3.49 -25.52 8.74
C HIS A 147 3.20 -26.99 8.63
N SER A 148 3.10 -27.67 9.77
CA SER A 148 2.55 -29.01 9.84
C SER A 148 1.02 -29.00 9.77
N GLU A 149 0.46 -30.10 9.30
CA GLU A 149 -0.98 -30.35 9.23
C GLU A 149 -1.66 -30.09 10.58
N GLY A 150 -1.04 -30.51 11.69
CA GLY A 150 -1.54 -30.26 13.04
C GLY A 150 -1.64 -28.76 13.37
N SER A 151 -0.70 -27.94 12.92
CA SER A 151 -0.75 -26.48 13.10
C SER A 151 -1.87 -25.86 12.27
N ILE A 152 -2.05 -26.34 11.03
CA ILE A 152 -3.11 -25.90 10.11
C ILE A 152 -4.49 -26.22 10.70
N ARG A 153 -4.69 -27.46 11.18
CA ARG A 153 -5.96 -27.89 11.81
C ARG A 153 -6.32 -27.02 13.03
N ARG A 154 -5.34 -26.72 13.89
CA ARG A 154 -5.54 -25.84 15.05
C ARG A 154 -5.97 -24.43 14.62
N TYR A 155 -5.32 -23.87 13.60
CA TYR A 155 -5.66 -22.55 13.07
C TYR A 155 -7.07 -22.48 12.49
N LEU A 156 -7.54 -23.54 11.84
CA LEU A 156 -8.90 -23.65 11.32
C LEU A 156 -9.93 -23.84 12.45
N ALA A 157 -9.60 -24.61 13.48
CA ALA A 157 -10.46 -24.79 14.65
C ALA A 157 -10.69 -23.46 15.38
N ASP A 158 -9.62 -22.69 15.63
CA ASP A 158 -9.71 -21.37 16.25
C ASP A 158 -10.54 -20.38 15.40
N PHE A 159 -10.45 -20.49 14.07
CA PHE A 159 -11.23 -19.63 13.16
C PHE A 159 -12.73 -19.93 13.21
N ARG A 160 -13.10 -21.22 13.28
CA ARG A 160 -14.51 -21.66 13.37
C ARG A 160 -15.19 -21.33 14.70
N GLN A 161 -14.44 -20.96 15.74
CA GLN A 161 -15.01 -20.53 17.03
C GLN A 161 -15.34 -19.03 17.07
N ILE A 162 -14.85 -18.24 16.10
CA ILE A 162 -15.02 -16.78 16.05
C ILE A 162 -16.02 -16.36 14.95
N ALA A 163 -16.28 -17.24 13.97
CA ALA A 163 -17.24 -17.06 12.87
C ALA A 163 -18.57 -17.74 13.17
#